data_AF-A0A822DN55-F1
#
_entry.id   AF-A0A822DN55-F1
#
_cell.length_a   1.000
_cell.length_b   1.000
_cell.length_c   1.000
_cell.angle_alpha   90.00
_cell.angle_beta   90.00
_cell.angle_gamma   90.00
#
_symmetry.space_group_name_H-M   'P 1'
#
loop_
_entity.id
_entity.type
_entity.pdbx_description
1 polymer ?
#
loop_
_entity_poly.entity_id
_entity_poly.type
_entity_poly.pdbx_seq_one_letter_code
_entity_poly.pdbx_strand_id
1 'polypeptide(L)' 'GFFAYSVGCNVIVENLNNNHQTILTGHTEEISTLTLSNDVSILASAQCSTLTNKDELQTK' A
#
# COMPACT_ATOMS: atom_id res chain seq x y z
N GLY A 1 11.14 15.69 -9.31
CA GLY A 1 10.19 15.52 -8.18
C GLY A 1 9.90 14.05 -7.97
N PHE A 2 9.09 13.71 -6.97
CA PHE A 2 8.66 12.32 -6.72
C PHE A 2 7.14 12.20 -6.94
N PHE A 3 6.72 11.06 -7.48
CA PHE A 3 5.33 10.70 -7.65
C PHE A 3 5.09 9.32 -7.03
N ALA A 4 4.04 9.17 -6.23
CA ALA A 4 3.71 7.92 -5.56
C ALA A 4 2.26 7.53 -5.84
N TYR A 5 2.02 6.27 -6.20
CA TYR A 5 0.70 5.75 -6.51
C TYR A 5 0.58 4.26 -6.14
N SER A 6 -0.64 3.79 -5.96
CA SER A 6 -0.95 2.37 -5.71
C SER A 6 -1.30 1.64 -7.01
N VAL A 7 -0.91 0.37 -7.10
CA VAL A 7 -1.36 -0.57 -8.13
C VAL A 7 -1.66 -1.90 -7.44
N GLY A 8 -2.94 -2.21 -7.25
CA GLY A 8 -3.38 -3.37 -6.46
C GLY A 8 -2.84 -3.31 -5.03
N CYS A 9 -2.03 -4.30 -4.64
CA CYS A 9 -1.38 -4.39 -3.33
C CYS A 9 0.06 -3.83 -3.29
N ASN A 10 0.50 -3.10 -4.32
CA ASN A 10 1.84 -2.55 -4.40
C ASN A 10 1.81 -1.02 -4.41
N VAL A 11 2.87 -0.40 -3.89
CA VAL A 11 3.10 1.04 -4.03
C VAL A 11 4.25 1.26 -4.99
N ILE A 12 4.04 2.16 -5.96
CA ILE A 12 5.07 2.57 -6.90
C ILE A 12 5.53 3.98 -6.53
N VAL A 13 6.84 4.15 -6.37
CA VAL A 13 7.49 5.44 -6.14
C VAL A 13 8.35 5.76 -7.36
N GLU A 14 8.02 6.83 -8.05
CA GLU A 14 8.68 7.26 -9.26
C GLU A 14 9.46 8.55 -9.03
N ASN A 15 10.74 8.55 -9.39
CA ASN A 15 11.56 9.74 -9.47
C ASN A 15 11.43 10.32 -10.88
N LEU A 16 10.68 11.42 -10.98
CA LEU A 16 10.39 12.09 -12.25
C LEU A 16 11.62 12.73 -12.92
N ASN A 17 12.72 12.90 -12.17
CA ASN A 17 13.92 13.51 -12.73
C ASN A 17 14.71 12.54 -13.62
N ASN A 18 14.58 11.23 -13.38
CA ASN A 18 15.32 10.19 -14.10
C ASN A 18 14.43 9.02 -14.55
N ASN A 19 13.11 9.10 -14.33
CA ASN A 19 12.12 8.06 -14.59
C ASN A 19 12.42 6.73 -13.87
N HIS A 20 13.13 6.79 -12.74
CA HIS A 20 13.41 5.60 -11.94
C HIS A 20 12.23 5.25 -11.05
N GLN A 21 11.73 4.01 -11.16
CA GLN A 21 10.62 3.51 -10.36
C GLN A 21 11.11 2.50 -9.32
N THR A 22 10.61 2.63 -8.10
CA THR A 22 10.81 1.70 -7.00
C THR A 22 9.47 1.10 -6.61
N ILE A 23 9.42 -0.22 -6.51
CA ILE A 23 8.22 -0.96 -6.13
C ILE A 23 8.36 -1.34 -4.65
N LEU A 24 7.43 -0.87 -3.82
CA LEU A 24 7.32 -1.26 -2.43
C LEU A 24 6.24 -2.34 -2.32
N THR A 25 6.68 -3.52 -1.91
CA THR A 25 5.82 -4.68 -1.67
C THR A 25 5.62 -4.87 -0.17
N GLY A 26 4.47 -5.42 0.24
CA GLY A 26 4.21 -5.70 1.65
C GLY A 26 2.72 -5.83 1.99
N HIS A 27 1.87 -5.10 1.26
CA HIS A 27 0.43 -5.29 1.36
C HIS A 27 0.02 -6.61 0.69
N THR A 28 -0.87 -7.33 1.35
CA THR A 28 -1.46 -8.59 0.86
C THR A 28 -2.80 -8.36 0.15
N GLU A 29 -3.40 -7.19 0.36
CA GLU A 29 -4.69 -6.77 -0.17
C GLU A 29 -4.57 -5.39 -0.85
N GLU A 30 -5.64 -4.95 -1.50
CA GLU A 30 -5.66 -3.67 -2.20
C GLU A 30 -5.42 -2.49 -1.24
N ILE A 31 -4.56 -1.57 -1.68
CA ILE A 31 -4.22 -0.38 -0.90
C ILE A 31 -5.40 0.58 -0.94
N SER A 32 -6.03 0.78 0.22
CA SER A 32 -7.17 1.68 0.37
C SER A 32 -6.76 3.12 0.64
N THR A 33 -5.54 3.37 1.12
CA THR A 33 -5.07 4.71 1.46
C THR A 33 -3.57 4.85 1.28
N LEU A 34 -3.16 5.95 0.66
CA LEU A 34 -1.77 6.40 0.54
C LEU A 34 -1.67 7.84 1.06
N THR A 35 -0.65 8.14 1.85
CA THR A 35 -0.43 9.49 2.35
C THR A 35 1.07 9.77 2.37
N LEU A 36 1.43 10.96 1.90
CA LEU A 36 2.80 11.43 1.84
C LEU A 36 2.98 12.58 2.85
N SER A 37 4.10 12.59 3.57
CA SER A 37 4.44 13.70 4.46
C SER A 37 4.71 14.97 3.66
N ASN A 38 4.49 16.14 4.28
CA ASN A 38 4.66 17.43 3.61
C ASN A 38 6.11 17.68 3.13
N ASP A 39 7.08 17.11 3.83
CA ASP A 39 8.50 17.16 3.47
C ASP A 39 8.92 16.05 2.48
N VAL A 40 7.97 15.20 2.05
CA VAL A 40 8.17 14.12 1.07
C VAL A 40 9.17 13.05 1.55
N SER A 41 9.46 13.02 2.85
CA SER A 41 10.40 12.07 3.45
C SER A 41 9.76 10.72 3.80
N ILE A 42 8.46 10.71 4.10
CA ILE A 42 7.74 9.53 4.60
C ILE A 42 6.51 9.27 3.73
N LEU A 43 6.41 8.05 3.23
CA LEU A 43 5.24 7.53 2.53
C LEU A 43 4.56 6.47 3.39
N ALA A 44 3.34 6.76 3.83
CA ALA A 44 2.49 5.82 4.56
C ALA A 44 1.47 5.18 3.60
N SER A 45 1.23 3.89 3.79
CA SER A 45 0.23 3.14 3.03
C SER A 45 -0.58 2.23 3.97
N ALA A 46 -1.86 2.08 3.69
CA ALA A 46 -2.76 1.23 4.46
C ALA A 46 -3.61 0.37 3.52
N GLN A 47 -3.85 -0.86 3.95
CA GLN A 47 -4.81 -1.79 3.34
C GLN A 47 -5.94 -2.05 4.32
N CYS A 48 -7.15 -2.24 3.81
CA CYS A 48 -8.28 -2.68 4.62
C CYS A 48 -8.30 -4.20 4.64
N SER A 49 -7.70 -4.83 5.65
CA SER A 49 -7.78 -6.27 5.81
C SER A 49 -9.17 -6.68 6.27
N THR A 50 -9.87 -7.49 5.49
CA THR A 50 -11.10 -8.13 5.99
C THR A 50 -10.75 -9.29 6.91
N LEU A 51 -10.86 -9.07 8.23
CA LEU A 51 -10.85 -10.17 9.19
C LEU A 51 -12.13 -10.99 9.01
N THR A 52 -12.10 -11.95 8.09
CA THR A 52 -13.10 -13.01 8.05
C THR A 52 -12.82 -13.96 9.22
N ASN A 53 -13.45 -13.68 10.36
CA ASN A 53 -13.51 -14.65 11.46
C ASN A 53 -14.19 -15.91 10.92
N LYS A 54 -13.39 -16.94 10.62
CA LYS A 54 -13.84 -18.30 10.28
C LYS A 54 -14.01 -19.17 11.53
N ASP A 55 -14.31 -18.57 12.68
CA ASP A 55 -14.41 -19.26 13.97
C ASP A 55 -15.84 -19.35 14.55
N GLU A 56 -16.88 -19.26 13.71
CA GLU A 56 -18.23 -19.75 14.08
C GLU A 56 -18.67 -20.88 13.15
N LEU A 57 -18.29 -22.12 13.47
CA LEU A 57 -19.03 -23.38 13.25
C LEU A 57 -18.14 -24.58 13.67
N GLN A 58 -17.84 -24.70 14.96
CA GLN A 58 -17.64 -26.02 15.55
C GLN A 58 -19.00 -26.52 16.03
N THR A 59 -19.72 -27.21 15.13
CA THR A 59 -20.66 -28.25 15.54
C THR A 59 -19.83 -29.38 16.15
N LYS A 60 -19.95 -29.56 17.47
CA LYS A 60 -20.06 -30.88 18.12
C LYS A 60 -20.51 -30.74 19.57
#